data_AF-A0A972YYS7-F1
#
_entry.id   AF-A0A972YYS7-F1
#
_cell.length_a   1.000
_cell.length_b   1.000
_cell.length_c   1.000
_cell.angle_alpha   90.00
_cell.angle_beta   90.00
_cell.angle_gamma   90.00
#
_symmetry.space_group_name_H-M   'P 1'
#
loop_
_entity.id
_entity.type
_entity.pdbx_description
1 polymer ?
#
loop_
_entity_poly.entity_id
_entity_poly.type
_entity_poly.pdbx_seq_one_letter_code
_entity_poly.pdbx_strand_id
1 'polypeptide(L)'
;MRAVRDDGAIATPPDPVDSALNDSTRARVDVFVAHRERATLSVGDVFVKVDSDRARLQHEVTSMRHAPVPTAEVLRHAPPALALARLPGAPLARLGRPSASSSAAWKATGAAVRLLHDAPPPDGARFASVWAVRFVRAIR
;
A
#
# COMPACT_ATOMS: atom_id res chain seq x y z
N MET A 1 44.16 1.58 43.48
CA MET A 1 43.36 0.71 42.59
C MET A 1 41.97 1.32 42.53
N ARG A 2 41.60 1.90 41.37
CA ARG A 2 40.57 2.93 41.20
C ARG A 2 39.22 2.27 40.94
N ALA A 3 38.19 2.61 41.73
CA ALA A 3 36.80 2.26 41.46
C ALA A 3 36.35 2.98 40.19
N VAL A 4 35.92 2.22 39.18
CA VAL A 4 35.27 2.73 37.97
C VAL A 4 33.81 3.01 38.33
N ARG A 5 33.41 4.27 38.18
CA ARG A 5 32.02 4.70 38.35
C ARG A 5 31.20 4.21 37.16
N ASP A 6 30.01 3.74 37.46
CA ASP A 6 28.96 3.41 36.51
C ASP A 6 28.40 4.74 36.00
N ASP A 7 28.85 5.17 34.82
CA ASP A 7 28.35 6.35 34.15
C ASP A 7 26.97 6.01 33.58
N GLY A 8 25.93 6.32 34.38
CA GLY A 8 24.54 6.22 33.96
C GLY A 8 24.36 6.90 32.60
N ALA A 9 23.99 6.09 31.61
CA ALA A 9 23.65 6.56 30.28
C ALA A 9 22.56 7.64 30.41
N ILE A 10 22.96 8.90 30.20
CA ILE A 10 22.03 10.00 30.05
C ILE A 10 21.22 9.65 28.81
N ALA A 11 19.98 9.20 29.02
CA ALA A 11 19.00 9.08 27.94
C ALA A 11 19.01 10.42 27.21
N THR A 12 19.44 10.41 25.95
CA THR A 12 19.40 11.60 25.11
C THR A 12 17.95 12.09 25.14
N PRO A 13 17.68 13.35 25.54
CA PRO A 13 16.32 13.85 25.56
C PRO A 13 15.74 13.67 24.16
N PRO A 14 14.47 13.23 24.03
CA PRO A 14 13.83 13.12 22.72
C PRO A 14 13.95 14.47 22.01
N ASP A 15 14.16 14.43 20.70
CA ASP A 15 14.29 15.63 19.88
C ASP A 15 13.14 16.61 20.21
N PRO A 16 13.41 17.92 20.37
CA PRO A 16 12.38 18.91 20.69
C PRO A 16 11.28 19.00 19.62
N VAL A 17 11.50 18.41 18.44
CA VAL A 17 10.51 18.26 17.37
C VAL A 17 9.45 17.21 17.72
N ASP A 18 9.85 16.08 18.34
CA ASP A 18 8.94 14.99 18.69
C ASP A 18 8.04 15.32 19.90
N SER A 19 8.54 16.15 20.82
CA SER A 19 7.83 16.55 22.04
C SER A 19 6.86 17.73 21.86
N ALA A 20 6.90 18.41 20.71
CA ALA A 20 5.98 19.48 20.32
C ALA A 20 4.89 19.02 19.34
N LEU A 21 4.94 17.77 18.85
CA LEU A 21 4.00 17.21 17.87
C LEU A 21 2.78 16.50 18.50
N ASN A 22 2.63 16.54 19.82
CA ASN A 22 1.57 15.89 20.60
C ASN A 22 0.21 16.62 20.49
N ASP A 23 0.02 17.43 19.46
CA ASP A 23 -1.27 18.00 19.12
C ASP A 23 -2.15 16.87 18.57
N SER A 24 -3.11 16.42 19.37
CA SER A 24 -4.06 15.35 19.02
C SER A 24 -4.92 15.67 17.79
N THR A 25 -4.78 16.86 17.19
CA THR A 25 -5.41 17.25 15.94
C THR A 25 -4.56 17.00 14.68
N ARG A 26 -3.26 16.67 14.80
CA ARG A 26 -2.40 16.41 13.63
C ARG A 26 -2.40 14.94 13.25
N ALA A 27 -2.92 14.64 12.06
CA ALA A 27 -2.83 13.30 11.50
C ALA A 27 -1.37 12.92 11.22
N ARG A 28 -0.96 11.74 11.69
CA ARG A 28 0.38 11.18 11.43
C ARG A 28 0.56 10.96 9.93
N VAL A 29 1.74 11.36 9.43
CA VAL A 29 2.15 11.12 8.05
C VAL A 29 3.17 9.98 8.02
N ASP A 30 2.88 8.95 7.24
CA ASP A 30 3.74 7.79 7.04
C ASP A 30 4.18 7.71 5.59
N VAL A 31 5.48 7.73 5.33
CA VAL A 31 6.00 7.54 3.97
C VAL A 31 6.45 6.09 3.82
N PHE A 32 5.81 5.35 2.92
CA PHE A 32 6.11 3.93 2.66
C PHE A 32 7.12 3.76 1.53
N VAL A 33 6.97 4.56 0.47
CA VAL A 33 7.82 4.54 -0.72
C VAL A 33 8.04 5.98 -1.16
N ALA A 34 9.27 6.33 -1.49
CA ALA A 34 9.61 7.59 -2.13
C ALA A 34 10.80 7.39 -3.07
N HIS A 35 10.59 7.65 -4.36
CA HIS A 35 11.64 7.73 -5.36
C HIS A 35 11.27 8.74 -6.45
N ARG A 36 12.12 8.89 -7.47
CA ARG A 36 12.01 9.97 -8.48
C ARG A 36 10.70 9.99 -9.28
N GLU A 37 10.01 8.85 -9.41
CA GLU A 37 8.78 8.76 -10.20
C GLU A 37 7.53 8.68 -9.32
N ARG A 38 7.64 8.13 -8.10
CA ARG A 38 6.49 7.82 -7.27
C ARG A 38 6.76 7.99 -5.80
N ALA A 39 5.70 8.38 -5.09
CA ALA A 39 5.64 8.31 -3.65
C ALA A 39 4.32 7.67 -3.21
N THR A 40 4.35 6.93 -2.11
CA THR A 40 3.15 6.43 -1.43
C THR A 40 3.28 6.74 0.04
N LEU A 41 2.27 7.42 0.58
CA LEU A 41 2.20 7.81 1.96
C LEU A 41 0.79 7.57 2.51
N SER A 42 0.64 7.59 3.83
CA SER A 42 -0.66 7.77 4.47
C SER A 42 -0.69 9.00 5.36
N VAL A 43 -1.87 9.60 5.47
CA VAL A 43 -2.18 10.70 6.40
C VAL A 43 -3.39 10.24 7.20
N GLY A 44 -3.16 9.77 8.43
CA GLY A 44 -4.18 9.04 9.19
C GLY A 44 -4.67 7.81 8.40
N ASP A 45 -5.98 7.71 8.17
CA ASP A 45 -6.62 6.61 7.43
C ASP A 45 -6.72 6.85 5.90
N VAL A 46 -6.07 7.88 5.36
CA VAL A 46 -6.05 8.17 3.93
C VAL A 46 -4.71 7.74 3.33
N PHE A 47 -4.74 6.92 2.29
CA PHE A 47 -3.56 6.59 1.49
C PHE A 47 -3.45 7.54 0.30
N VAL A 48 -2.27 8.13 0.09
CA VAL A 48 -1.98 9.02 -1.03
C VAL A 48 -0.89 8.40 -1.88
N LYS A 49 -1.16 8.29 -3.18
CA LYS A 49 -0.20 7.90 -4.21
C LYS A 49 0.10 9.11 -5.08
N VAL A 50 1.38 9.45 -5.21
CA VAL A 50 1.86 10.45 -6.15
C VAL A 50 2.62 9.72 -7.26
N ASP A 51 2.28 9.98 -8.51
CA ASP A 51 2.94 9.40 -9.69
C ASP A 51 3.16 10.50 -10.74
N SER A 52 4.38 10.61 -11.27
CA SER A 52 4.71 11.57 -12.33
C SER A 52 4.02 11.23 -13.67
N ASP A 53 3.60 9.99 -13.87
CA ASP A 53 2.85 9.54 -15.04
C ASP A 53 1.34 9.47 -14.74
N ARG A 54 0.62 10.49 -15.20
CA ARG A 54 -0.83 10.63 -15.04
C ARG A 54 -1.62 9.43 -15.59
N ALA A 55 -1.15 8.77 -16.65
CA ALA A 55 -1.88 7.66 -17.25
C ALA A 55 -1.97 6.46 -16.30
N ARG A 56 -0.95 6.25 -15.46
CA ARG A 56 -0.90 5.14 -14.49
C ARG A 56 -1.99 5.27 -13.42
N LEU A 57 -2.17 6.47 -12.86
CA LEU A 57 -3.23 6.70 -11.87
C LEU A 57 -4.63 6.62 -12.49
N GLN A 58 -4.81 7.08 -13.73
CA GLN A 58 -6.08 6.92 -14.45
C GLN A 58 -6.41 5.44 -14.70
N HIS A 59 -5.44 4.63 -15.11
CA HIS A 59 -5.64 3.19 -15.28
C HIS A 59 -5.98 2.51 -13.94
N GLU A 60 -5.34 2.91 -12.85
CA GLU A 60 -5.65 2.39 -11.51
C GLU A 60 -7.09 2.70 -11.09
N VAL A 61 -7.53 3.96 -11.21
CA VAL A 61 -8.91 4.36 -10.90
C VAL A 61 -9.92 3.62 -11.79
N THR A 62 -9.61 3.47 -13.08
CA THR A 62 -10.48 2.73 -14.02
C THR A 62 -10.55 1.26 -13.62
N SER A 63 -9.42 0.63 -13.31
CA SER A 63 -9.38 -0.78 -12.88
C SER A 63 -10.17 -0.97 -11.58
N MET A 64 -10.05 -0.06 -10.61
CA MET A 64 -10.80 -0.11 -9.36
C MET A 64 -12.32 -0.03 -9.58
N ARG A 65 -12.78 0.82 -10.52
CA ARG A 65 -14.20 0.94 -10.86
C ARG A 65 -14.78 -0.31 -11.52
N HIS A 66 -13.96 -1.06 -12.27
CA HIS A 66 -14.39 -2.26 -12.98
C HIS A 66 -14.22 -3.55 -12.15
N ALA A 67 -13.48 -3.50 -11.04
CA ALA A 67 -13.19 -4.68 -10.24
C ALA A 67 -14.47 -5.28 -9.63
N PRO A 68 -14.73 -6.60 -9.78
CA PRO A 68 -15.88 -7.28 -9.19
C PRO A 68 -15.66 -7.62 -7.70
N VAL A 69 -14.69 -6.99 -7.05
CA VAL A 69 -14.33 -7.19 -5.65
C VAL A 69 -14.19 -5.84 -4.97
N PRO A 70 -14.36 -5.74 -3.64
CA PRO A 70 -14.21 -4.47 -2.94
C PRO A 70 -12.84 -3.83 -3.17
N THR A 71 -12.84 -2.59 -3.62
CA THR A 71 -11.65 -1.73 -3.72
C THR A 71 -11.77 -0.54 -2.78
N ALA A 72 -10.66 0.12 -2.47
CA ALA A 72 -10.69 1.35 -1.69
C ALA A 72 -11.58 2.42 -2.35
N GLU A 73 -12.24 3.24 -1.55
CA GLU A 73 -12.98 4.40 -2.06
C GLU A 73 -11.98 5.45 -2.59
N VAL A 74 -12.25 5.99 -3.78
CA VAL A 74 -11.46 7.09 -4.35
C VAL A 74 -11.97 8.41 -3.78
N LEU A 75 -11.26 8.94 -2.78
CA LEU A 75 -11.62 10.22 -2.13
C LEU A 75 -11.28 11.41 -3.02
N ARG A 76 -10.15 11.34 -3.73
CA ARG A 76 -9.73 12.40 -4.67
C ARG A 76 -8.81 11.83 -5.73
N HIS A 77 -9.07 12.18 -6.99
CA HIS A 77 -8.14 11.96 -8.09
C HIS A 77 -7.80 13.31 -8.73
N ALA A 78 -6.61 13.82 -8.45
CA ALA A 78 -6.11 15.09 -8.95
C ALA A 78 -4.62 14.92 -9.31
N PRO A 79 -4.30 14.52 -10.55
CA PRO A 79 -2.92 14.27 -10.98
C PRO A 79 -1.98 15.42 -10.61
N PRO A 80 -0.80 15.12 -10.03
CA PRO A 80 -0.16 13.80 -9.95
C PRO A 80 -0.58 12.94 -8.76
N ALA A 81 -1.62 13.31 -7.99
CA ALA A 81 -2.02 12.63 -6.76
C ALA A 81 -3.35 11.88 -6.85
N LEU A 82 -3.41 10.71 -6.19
CA LEU A 82 -4.60 9.91 -5.95
C LEU A 82 -4.71 9.64 -4.45
N ALA A 83 -5.83 10.04 -3.84
CA ALA A 83 -6.14 9.79 -2.43
C ALA A 83 -7.25 8.74 -2.31
N LEU A 84 -7.00 7.72 -1.49
CA LEU A 84 -7.84 6.56 -1.28
C LEU A 84 -8.19 6.42 0.20
N ALA A 85 -9.43 6.05 0.49
CA ALA A 85 -9.81 5.67 1.85
C ALA A 85 -9.14 4.35 2.24
N ARG A 86 -8.94 4.13 3.55
CA ARG A 86 -8.54 2.82 4.08
C ARG A 86 -9.57 1.76 3.67
N LEU A 87 -9.10 0.72 2.99
CA LEU A 87 -9.92 -0.47 2.71
C LEU A 87 -10.20 -1.21 4.03
N PRO A 88 -11.47 -1.44 4.42
CA PRO A 88 -11.78 -2.21 5.62
C PRO A 88 -11.28 -3.65 5.50
N GLY A 89 -10.74 -4.18 6.60
CA GLY A 89 -10.31 -5.58 6.69
C GLY A 89 -8.96 -5.74 7.36
N ALA A 90 -8.48 -6.99 7.39
CA ALA A 90 -7.17 -7.35 7.92
C ALA A 90 -6.30 -7.94 6.79
N PRO A 91 -5.00 -7.58 6.72
CA PRO A 91 -4.08 -8.20 5.77
C PRO A 91 -3.99 -9.71 5.96
N LEU A 92 -4.03 -10.49 4.88
CA LEU A 92 -3.87 -11.95 4.91
C LEU A 92 -2.47 -12.39 5.38
N ALA A 93 -1.45 -11.56 5.16
CA ALA A 93 -0.07 -11.81 5.54
C ALA A 93 0.73 -10.51 5.63
N ARG A 94 1.92 -10.58 6.23
CA ARG A 94 2.92 -9.50 6.23
C ARG A 94 4.20 -10.02 5.58
N LEU A 95 4.83 -9.20 4.75
CA LEU A 95 6.08 -9.57 4.09
C LEU A 95 7.16 -9.94 5.13
N GLY A 96 7.93 -10.98 4.84
CA GLY A 96 8.98 -11.48 5.73
C GLY A 96 8.48 -12.28 6.94
N ARG A 97 7.18 -12.58 7.02
CA ARG A 97 6.58 -13.39 8.10
C ARG A 97 5.70 -14.50 7.53
N PRO A 98 5.69 -15.70 8.14
CA PRO A 98 4.67 -16.71 7.84
C PRO A 98 3.26 -16.16 8.06
N SER A 99 2.31 -16.56 7.21
CA SER A 99 0.90 -16.19 7.38
C SER A 99 0.24 -17.04 8.46
N ALA A 100 -0.47 -16.40 9.40
CA ALA A 100 -1.35 -17.07 10.36
C ALA A 100 -2.81 -17.15 9.87
N SER A 101 -3.08 -16.77 8.62
CA SER A 101 -4.44 -16.79 8.06
C SER A 101 -4.95 -18.22 7.89
N SER A 102 -6.23 -18.41 8.19
CA SER A 102 -6.88 -19.72 8.11
C SER A 102 -7.00 -20.22 6.67
N SER A 103 -7.19 -21.54 6.52
CA SER A 103 -7.47 -22.15 5.21
C SER A 103 -8.75 -21.58 4.58
N ALA A 104 -9.75 -21.21 5.37
CA ALA A 104 -10.97 -20.55 4.90
C ALA A 104 -10.67 -19.17 4.30
N ALA A 105 -9.81 -18.37 4.92
CA ALA A 105 -9.39 -17.08 4.37
C ALA A 105 -8.70 -17.25 3.01
N TRP A 106 -7.79 -18.21 2.88
CA TRP A 106 -7.13 -18.51 1.61
C TRP A 106 -8.08 -19.03 0.52
N LYS A 107 -9.09 -19.82 0.89
CA LYS A 107 -10.16 -20.25 -0.04
C LYS A 107 -10.94 -19.04 -0.56
N ALA A 108 -11.31 -18.09 0.32
CA ALA A 108 -11.99 -16.86 -0.07
C ALA A 108 -11.12 -16.00 -0.99
N THR A 109 -9.82 -15.87 -0.71
CA THR A 109 -8.87 -15.18 -1.60
C THR A 109 -8.85 -15.81 -2.99
N GLY A 110 -8.75 -17.15 -3.07
CA GLY A 110 -8.78 -17.85 -4.34
C GLY A 110 -10.09 -17.64 -5.11
N ALA A 111 -11.23 -17.54 -4.43
CA ALA A 111 -12.51 -17.20 -5.06
C ALA A 111 -12.50 -15.76 -5.62
N ALA A 112 -12.01 -14.78 -4.85
CA ALA A 112 -11.89 -13.39 -5.28
C ALA A 112 -10.95 -13.22 -6.50
N VAL A 113 -9.83 -13.95 -6.53
CA VAL A 113 -8.91 -13.95 -7.69
C VAL A 113 -9.58 -14.53 -8.94
N ARG A 114 -10.39 -15.59 -8.81
CA ARG A 114 -11.16 -16.13 -9.96
C ARG A 114 -12.18 -15.11 -10.47
N LEU A 115 -12.92 -14.45 -9.57
CA LEU A 115 -13.84 -13.38 -9.96
C LEU A 115 -13.12 -12.27 -10.77
N LEU A 116 -11.92 -11.87 -10.33
CA LEU A 116 -11.11 -10.89 -11.05
C LEU A 116 -10.64 -11.40 -12.43
N HIS A 117 -10.25 -12.66 -12.54
CA HIS A 117 -9.80 -13.26 -13.80
C HIS A 117 -10.93 -13.45 -14.81
N ASP A 118 -12.15 -13.71 -14.33
CA ASP A 118 -13.34 -13.90 -15.16
C ASP A 118 -14.00 -12.57 -15.56
N ALA A 119 -13.59 -11.45 -14.96
CA ALA A 119 -14.14 -10.13 -15.25
C ALA A 119 -13.70 -9.62 -16.64
N PRO A 120 -14.55 -8.85 -17.34
CA PRO A 120 -14.14 -8.16 -18.56
C PRO A 120 -13.01 -7.16 -18.23
N PRO A 121 -12.01 -7.02 -19.11
CA PRO A 121 -10.95 -6.04 -18.90
C PRO A 121 -11.53 -4.62 -18.90
N PRO A 122 -10.94 -3.69 -18.13
CA PRO A 122 -11.37 -2.30 -18.13
C PRO A 122 -11.16 -1.66 -19.53
N ASP A 123 -12.03 -0.72 -19.87
CA ASP A 123 -11.97 -0.03 -21.17
C ASP A 123 -10.61 0.65 -21.37
N GLY A 124 -10.04 0.47 -22.56
CA GLY A 124 -8.73 1.05 -22.89
C GLY A 124 -7.53 0.39 -22.19
N ALA A 125 -7.72 -0.77 -21.54
CA ALA A 125 -6.62 -1.60 -21.06
C ALA A 125 -5.68 -1.97 -22.21
N ARG A 126 -4.63 -1.18 -22.40
CA ARG A 126 -3.48 -1.58 -23.20
C ARG A 126 -2.67 -2.53 -22.33
N PHE A 127 -2.82 -3.83 -22.57
CA PHE A 127 -1.83 -4.79 -22.09
C PHE A 127 -0.50 -4.43 -22.75
N ALA A 128 0.31 -3.60 -22.09
CA ALA A 128 1.70 -3.44 -22.45
C ALA A 128 2.29 -4.85 -22.37
N SER A 129 2.55 -5.42 -23.54
CA SER A 129 2.98 -6.78 -23.79
C SER A 129 4.40 -6.99 -23.25
N VAL A 130 4.55 -6.97 -21.94
CA VAL A 130 5.80 -7.29 -21.23
C VAL A 130 5.70 -8.67 -20.57
N TRP A 131 4.48 -9.20 -20.38
CA TRP A 131 4.24 -10.51 -19.74
C TRP A 131 3.63 -11.59 -20.65
N ALA A 132 3.34 -11.28 -21.92
CA ALA A 132 2.64 -12.18 -22.83
C ALA A 132 3.51 -13.30 -23.45
N VAL A 133 4.80 -13.39 -23.13
CA VAL A 133 5.68 -14.46 -23.66
C VAL A 133 6.42 -15.16 -22.53
N ARG A 134 5.71 -15.80 -21.59
CA ARG A 134 6.32 -16.91 -20.81
C ARG A 134 5.42 -17.84 -20.01
N PHE A 135 4.10 -17.69 -19.98
CA PHE A 135 3.25 -18.56 -19.15
C PHE A 135 2.55 -19.72 -19.87
N VAL A 136 2.58 -19.79 -21.21
CA VAL A 136 1.85 -20.83 -21.97
C VAL A 136 2.68 -22.11 -22.25
N ARG A 137 3.91 -22.23 -21.73
CA ARG A 137 4.78 -23.40 -22.05
C ARG A 137 5.33 -24.17 -20.84
N ALA A 138 4.66 -24.12 -19.70
CA ALA A 138 5.07 -24.87 -18.50
C ALA A 138 3.97 -25.71 -17.84
N ILE A 139 2.86 -25.96 -18.53
CA ILE A 139 1.84 -26.95 -18.11
C ILE A 139 1.46 -27.82 -19.30
N ARG A 140 2.42 -28.60 -19.77
CA ARG A 140 2.22 -29.86 -20.47
C ARG A 140 3.28 -30.84 -19.99
#